data_AF-A0A9R0A4P1-F1
#
_entry.id   AF-A0A9R0A4P1-F1
#
_cell.length_a   1.000
_cell.length_b   1.000
_cell.length_c   1.000
_cell.angle_alpha   90.00
_cell.angle_beta   90.00
_cell.angle_gamma   90.00
#
_symmetry.space_group_name_H-M   'P 1'
#
loop_
_entity.id
_entity.type
_entity.pdbx_description
1 polymer ?
#
loop_
_entity_poly.entity_id
_entity_poly.type
_entity_poly.pdbx_seq_one_letter_code
_entity_poly.pdbx_strand_id
1 'polypeptide(L)'
;MMGELIFFVVQLNREPFKKNFNLITFDSLEPMQLLQTLNDALAEIDPKQAIDIREEMPEQTAKRMFTLLGMLKYKPPGGMSEVSSFRQGLVIGSKPVVHPILHWLLQRIPELKKRAYLARFLVKLEVPAEFLQDDVIAETFHQYEELVGGFKNIHKECEQLKSSGFSTAEIRRDIVAMEEEKDQLIKRVERLKKRVEAVSNHQRMLELARQLRVEKEREESLAHQKQEQKNQLFQAEQRLQRCQIQLRDLQQAAADEKPESLMKRLEEDIKFNSYMVSEKLPRELENTRKVVKYLQKVASEPALGQAELRELEDKIRETNTEINHLIEKKMMRNDPMDDKLSLFRQQAAIIVRKKETKVEELQEAREELAAVERELNMKSSQAQERGGAKLIRGDEHLFVRKSLPDARFAPSGGILQILF
;
A
#
# COMPACT_ATOMS: atom_id res chain seq x y z
N MET A 1 -8.85 3.80 34.08
CA MET A 1 -7.99 4.09 35.25
C MET A 1 -6.54 4.33 34.82
N MET A 2 -5.64 3.34 34.70
CA MET A 2 -4.22 3.60 34.33
C MET A 2 -4.04 4.21 32.92
N GLY A 3 -4.79 3.74 31.93
CA GLY A 3 -4.71 4.29 30.55
C GLY A 3 -5.15 5.75 30.43
N GLU A 4 -6.11 6.19 31.26
CA GLU A 4 -6.59 7.59 31.27
C GLU A 4 -5.57 8.52 31.94
N LEU A 5 -4.94 8.06 33.03
CA LEU A 5 -3.86 8.77 33.70
C LEU A 5 -2.65 8.98 32.79
N ILE A 6 -2.24 7.94 32.03
CA ILE A 6 -1.18 8.06 31.02
C ILE A 6 -1.56 9.11 29.98
N PHE A 7 -2.81 9.09 29.50
CA PHE A 7 -3.30 10.07 28.53
C PHE A 7 -3.24 11.51 29.06
N PHE A 8 -3.64 11.76 30.31
CA PHE A 8 -3.57 13.09 30.92
C PHE A 8 -2.14 13.60 30.98
N VAL A 9 -1.22 12.78 31.49
CA VAL A 9 0.19 13.14 31.62
C VAL A 9 0.80 13.47 30.25
N VAL A 10 0.51 12.67 29.23
CA VAL A 10 1.01 12.92 27.86
C VAL A 10 0.46 14.22 27.29
N GLN A 11 -0.83 14.50 27.43
CA GLN A 11 -1.45 15.70 26.86
C GLN A 11 -1.08 16.97 27.62
N LEU A 12 -1.03 16.93 28.94
CA LEU A 12 -0.67 18.09 29.78
C LEU A 12 0.82 18.46 29.70
N ASN A 13 1.67 17.54 29.25
CA ASN A 13 3.09 17.82 29.00
C ASN A 13 3.36 18.38 27.60
N ARG A 14 2.42 18.23 26.66
CA ARG A 14 2.52 18.81 25.32
C ARG A 14 2.19 20.30 25.34
N GLU A 15 2.49 20.97 24.22
CA GLU A 15 1.97 22.32 23.99
C GLU A 15 0.44 22.24 23.94
N PRO A 16 -0.28 23.19 24.57
CA PRO A 16 0.19 24.46 25.16
C PRO A 16 0.52 24.43 26.66
N PHE A 17 0.24 23.34 27.38
CA PHE A 17 0.25 23.31 28.85
C PHE A 17 1.63 23.17 29.50
N LYS A 18 2.54 22.38 28.90
CA LYS A 18 3.95 22.19 29.34
C LYS A 18 4.13 21.98 30.86
N LYS A 19 3.25 21.20 31.49
CA LYS A 19 3.22 21.04 32.97
C LYS A 19 4.24 20.05 33.55
N ASN A 20 4.96 19.29 32.72
CA ASN A 20 6.01 18.33 33.10
C ASN A 20 5.63 17.35 34.22
N PHE A 21 4.40 16.84 34.22
CA PHE A 21 3.93 15.84 35.17
C PHE A 21 4.50 14.45 34.86
N ASN A 22 4.70 13.66 35.92
CA ASN A 22 4.82 12.20 35.86
C ASN A 22 3.54 11.54 36.40
N LEU A 23 3.35 10.24 36.15
CA LEU A 23 2.17 9.48 36.60
C LEU A 23 1.93 9.59 38.11
N ILE A 24 3.01 9.50 38.91
CA ILE A 24 2.94 9.57 40.37
C ILE A 24 2.58 10.99 40.82
N THR A 25 3.23 12.01 40.25
CA THR A 25 3.01 13.41 40.64
C THR A 25 1.63 13.90 40.24
N PHE A 26 1.06 13.38 39.14
CA PHE A 26 -0.30 13.73 38.71
C PHE A 26 -1.34 13.02 39.58
N ASP A 27 -1.16 11.74 39.90
CA ASP A 27 -2.11 11.03 40.78
C ASP A 27 -2.05 11.55 42.23
N SER A 28 -0.90 12.06 42.69
CA SER A 28 -0.78 12.67 44.01
C SER A 28 -1.31 14.10 44.10
N LEU A 29 -1.89 14.67 43.04
CA LEU A 29 -2.40 16.05 43.06
C LEU A 29 -3.53 16.19 44.08
N GLU A 30 -3.41 17.21 44.93
CA GLU A 30 -4.46 17.59 45.86
C GLU A 30 -5.69 18.13 45.11
N PRO A 31 -6.90 18.06 45.69
CA PRO A 31 -8.13 18.47 44.99
C PRO A 31 -8.08 19.90 44.43
N MET A 32 -7.47 20.83 45.17
CA MET A 32 -7.28 22.21 44.72
C MET A 32 -6.32 22.33 43.51
N GLN A 33 -5.23 21.56 43.51
CA GLN A 33 -4.25 21.53 42.41
C GLN A 33 -4.84 20.86 41.16
N LEU A 34 -5.65 19.82 41.36
CA LEU A 34 -6.38 19.14 40.29
C LEU A 34 -7.44 20.07 39.65
N LEU A 35 -8.15 20.86 40.46
CA LEU A 35 -9.06 21.90 39.98
C LEU A 35 -8.32 23.00 39.22
N GLN A 36 -7.15 23.44 39.70
CA GLN A 36 -6.33 24.41 38.96
C GLN A 36 -5.91 23.86 37.60
N THR A 37 -5.52 22.59 37.56
CA THR A 37 -5.17 21.92 36.29
C THR A 37 -6.36 21.86 35.33
N LEU A 38 -7.58 21.63 35.84
CA LEU A 38 -8.81 21.71 35.05
C LEU A 38 -9.09 23.14 34.56
N ASN A 39 -8.90 24.15 35.42
CA ASN A 39 -9.09 25.55 35.04
C ASN A 39 -8.10 26.00 33.98
N ASP A 40 -6.83 25.59 34.08
CA ASP A 40 -5.82 25.85 33.07
C ASP A 40 -6.23 25.23 31.71
N ALA A 41 -6.77 24.01 31.72
CA ALA A 41 -7.32 23.37 30.53
C ALA A 41 -8.54 24.11 29.95
N LEU A 42 -9.40 24.68 30.80
CA LEU A 42 -10.53 25.50 30.39
C LEU A 42 -10.10 26.89 29.90
N ALA A 43 -9.06 27.49 30.49
CA ALA A 43 -8.50 28.78 30.11
C ALA A 43 -7.85 28.73 28.72
N GLU A 44 -7.27 27.58 28.38
CA GLU A 44 -6.79 27.34 27.02
C GLU A 44 -7.94 27.28 26.00
N ILE A 45 -9.14 26.83 26.40
CA ILE A 45 -10.31 26.75 25.51
C ILE A 45 -11.02 28.12 25.40
N ASP A 46 -11.17 28.82 26.52
CA ASP A 46 -11.75 30.16 26.61
C ASP A 46 -10.88 31.03 27.54
N PRO A 47 -10.13 32.01 27.00
CA PRO A 47 -9.24 32.88 27.78
C PRO A 47 -9.93 33.63 28.94
N LYS A 48 -11.27 33.80 28.90
CA LYS A 48 -12.03 34.41 29.99
C LYS A 48 -11.99 33.61 31.30
N GLN A 49 -11.58 32.34 31.24
CA GLN A 49 -11.46 31.46 32.41
C GLN A 49 -10.08 31.51 33.08
N ALA A 50 -9.15 32.32 32.56
CA ALA A 50 -7.81 32.48 33.12
C ALA A 50 -7.84 33.29 34.44
N ILE A 51 -8.46 32.70 35.45
CA ILE A 51 -8.61 33.24 36.81
C ILE A 51 -7.93 32.26 37.77
N ASP A 52 -7.16 32.74 38.73
CA ASP A 52 -6.63 31.88 39.80
C ASP A 52 -7.78 31.45 40.72
N ILE A 53 -7.95 30.13 40.90
CA ILE A 53 -9.03 29.57 41.71
C ILE A 53 -8.91 30.01 43.18
N ARG A 54 -7.72 30.43 43.63
CA ARG A 54 -7.49 30.94 44.99
C ARG A 54 -8.14 32.30 45.24
N GLU A 55 -8.43 33.06 44.19
CA GLU A 55 -9.03 34.40 44.26
C GLU A 55 -10.58 34.35 44.23
N GLU A 56 -11.17 33.18 43.94
CA GLU A 56 -12.62 32.98 43.85
C GLU A 56 -13.15 32.04 44.95
N MET A 57 -14.40 32.26 45.39
CA MET A 57 -15.06 31.32 46.31
C MET A 57 -15.32 29.98 45.60
N PRO A 58 -15.10 28.81 46.25
CA PRO A 58 -15.25 27.51 45.62
C PRO A 58 -16.60 27.29 44.93
N GLU A 59 -17.71 27.79 45.48
CA GLU A 59 -19.02 27.68 44.82
C GLU A 59 -19.14 28.55 43.57
N GLN A 60 -18.48 29.71 43.54
CA GLN A 60 -18.47 30.61 42.39
C GLN A 60 -17.65 30.01 41.24
N THR A 61 -16.47 29.47 41.55
CA THR A 61 -15.61 28.74 40.60
C THR A 61 -16.37 27.55 39.99
N ALA A 62 -17.01 26.73 40.84
CA ALA A 62 -17.78 25.58 40.37
C ALA A 62 -18.96 26.00 39.48
N LYS A 63 -19.66 27.09 39.82
CA LYS A 63 -20.75 27.62 38.99
C LYS A 63 -20.24 28.11 37.63
N ARG A 64 -19.13 28.83 37.60
CA ARG A 64 -18.49 29.33 36.36
C ARG A 64 -18.08 28.18 35.45
N MET A 65 -17.33 27.22 35.99
CA MET A 65 -16.91 26.01 35.26
C MET A 65 -18.11 25.20 34.75
N PHE A 66 -19.15 25.03 35.58
CA PHE A 66 -20.37 24.33 35.19
C PHE A 66 -21.09 25.01 34.02
N THR A 67 -21.23 26.34 34.06
CA THR A 67 -21.84 27.11 32.96
C THR A 67 -21.05 26.97 31.68
N LEU A 68 -19.71 27.04 31.73
CA LEU A 68 -18.87 26.83 30.56
C LEU A 68 -18.99 25.41 29.99
N LEU A 69 -18.93 24.39 30.84
CA LEU A 69 -19.13 23.00 30.42
C LEU A 69 -20.51 22.80 29.75
N GLY A 70 -21.54 23.48 30.26
CA GLY A 70 -22.86 23.52 29.64
C GLY A 70 -22.87 24.16 28.25
N MET A 71 -22.15 25.28 28.06
CA MET A 71 -21.99 25.92 26.74
C MET A 71 -21.22 25.02 25.75
N LEU A 72 -20.19 24.33 26.26
CA LEU A 72 -19.43 23.33 25.49
C LEU A 72 -20.24 22.05 25.21
N LYS A 73 -21.45 21.92 25.79
CA LYS A 73 -22.33 20.74 25.71
C LYS A 73 -21.69 19.45 26.26
N TYR A 74 -20.88 19.58 27.30
CA TYR A 74 -20.44 18.44 28.08
C TYR A 74 -21.64 17.75 28.75
N LYS A 75 -21.68 16.42 28.71
CA LYS A 75 -22.69 15.61 29.38
C LYS A 75 -22.00 14.79 30.48
N PRO A 76 -22.32 15.01 31.76
CA PRO A 76 -21.69 14.26 32.84
C PRO A 76 -22.09 12.78 32.79
N PRO A 77 -21.17 11.84 33.07
CA PRO A 77 -21.48 10.42 33.20
C PRO A 77 -22.44 10.22 34.38
N GLY A 78 -23.63 9.66 34.15
CA GLY A 78 -24.69 9.49 35.16
C GLY A 78 -26.04 10.17 34.81
N GLY A 79 -26.06 11.05 33.80
CA GLY A 79 -27.30 11.71 33.35
C GLY A 79 -27.76 12.88 34.25
N MET A 80 -28.95 13.44 33.99
CA MET A 80 -29.45 14.65 34.68
C MET A 80 -29.93 14.42 36.12
N SER A 81 -29.93 13.18 36.63
CA SER A 81 -30.36 12.83 37.99
C SER A 81 -29.33 13.19 39.07
N GLU A 82 -28.08 13.46 38.68
CA GLU A 82 -26.93 13.64 39.58
C GLU A 82 -26.33 15.06 39.50
N VAL A 83 -27.11 16.05 39.06
CA VAL A 83 -26.60 17.43 38.88
C VAL A 83 -26.12 18.05 40.20
N SER A 84 -26.78 17.74 41.32
CA SER A 84 -26.40 18.24 42.65
C SER A 84 -25.10 17.60 43.16
N SER A 85 -24.94 16.29 43.01
CA SER A 85 -23.70 15.57 43.38
C SER A 85 -22.54 15.94 42.47
N PHE A 86 -22.79 16.18 41.17
CA PHE A 86 -21.80 16.67 40.22
C PHE A 86 -21.29 18.08 40.60
N ARG A 87 -22.20 18.99 40.98
CA ARG A 87 -21.82 20.33 41.49
C ARG A 87 -20.98 20.23 42.76
N GLN A 88 -21.40 19.40 43.71
CA GLN A 88 -20.66 19.18 44.95
C GLN A 88 -19.27 18.58 44.69
N GLY A 89 -19.17 17.63 43.75
CA GLY A 89 -17.89 17.05 43.34
C GLY A 89 -16.95 18.05 42.67
N LEU A 90 -17.48 19.02 41.93
CA LEU A 90 -16.69 20.11 41.33
C LEU A 90 -16.23 21.13 42.37
N VAL A 91 -17.03 21.42 43.40
CA VAL A 91 -16.62 22.28 44.53
C VAL A 91 -15.50 21.65 45.35
N ILE A 92 -15.58 20.33 45.60
CA ILE A 92 -14.59 19.60 46.41
C ILE A 92 -13.34 19.23 45.60
N GLY A 93 -13.42 19.21 44.25
CA GLY A 93 -12.32 18.77 43.39
C GLY A 93 -12.14 17.25 43.36
N SER A 94 -13.25 16.50 43.37
CA SER A 94 -13.20 15.04 43.46
C SER A 94 -12.68 14.41 42.16
N LYS A 95 -11.70 13.51 42.28
CA LYS A 95 -11.13 12.76 41.14
C LYS A 95 -12.19 12.10 40.23
N PRO A 96 -13.25 11.45 40.75
CA PRO A 96 -14.27 10.82 39.91
C PRO A 96 -15.05 11.80 39.02
N VAL A 97 -15.09 13.09 39.37
CA VAL A 97 -15.78 14.13 38.60
C VAL A 97 -14.81 14.86 37.68
N VAL A 98 -13.61 15.21 38.17
CA VAL A 98 -12.64 16.01 37.41
C VAL A 98 -11.95 15.19 36.31
N HIS A 99 -11.60 13.92 36.55
CA HIS A 99 -10.90 13.11 35.55
C HIS A 99 -11.72 12.90 34.25
N PRO A 100 -13.03 12.57 34.29
CA PRO A 100 -13.83 12.49 33.07
C PRO A 100 -13.92 13.80 32.29
N ILE A 101 -13.97 14.94 33.00
CA ILE A 101 -13.99 16.26 32.36
C ILE A 101 -12.66 16.52 31.66
N LEU A 102 -11.53 16.33 32.36
CA LEU A 102 -10.20 16.49 31.79
C LEU A 102 -10.00 15.58 30.58
N HIS A 103 -10.44 14.32 30.66
CA HIS A 103 -10.39 13.39 29.54
C HIS A 103 -11.11 13.92 28.31
N TRP A 104 -12.33 14.39 28.49
CA TRP A 104 -13.15 14.90 27.40
C TRP A 104 -12.59 16.21 26.80
N LEU A 105 -12.11 17.13 27.65
CA LEU A 105 -11.52 18.39 27.21
C LEU A 105 -10.24 18.14 26.39
N LEU A 106 -9.31 17.35 26.94
CA LEU A 106 -8.00 17.13 26.34
C LEU A 106 -8.06 16.33 25.03
N GLN A 107 -9.10 15.52 24.82
CA GLN A 107 -9.31 14.82 23.54
C GLN A 107 -9.67 15.75 22.38
N ARG A 108 -10.33 16.88 22.65
CA ARG A 108 -11.03 17.67 21.62
C ARG A 108 -10.75 19.17 21.71
N ILE A 109 -9.59 19.56 22.24
CA ILE A 109 -9.22 20.96 22.45
C ILE A 109 -9.47 21.85 21.22
N PRO A 110 -9.07 21.48 19.98
CA PRO A 110 -9.30 22.34 18.81
C PRO A 110 -10.78 22.56 18.51
N GLU A 111 -11.60 21.50 18.63
CA GLU A 111 -13.04 21.57 18.41
C GLU A 111 -13.73 22.40 19.50
N LEU A 112 -13.29 22.25 20.75
CA LEU A 112 -13.82 22.97 21.90
C LEU A 112 -13.45 24.45 21.86
N LYS A 113 -12.22 24.80 21.45
CA LYS A 113 -11.82 26.18 21.17
C LYS A 113 -12.73 26.84 20.13
N LYS A 114 -12.97 26.14 19.01
CA LYS A 114 -13.89 26.61 17.97
C LYS A 114 -15.31 26.77 18.51
N ARG A 115 -15.77 25.83 19.34
CA ARG A 115 -17.09 25.90 19.98
C ARG A 115 -17.22 27.07 20.96
N ALA A 116 -16.22 27.30 21.81
CA ALA A 116 -16.18 28.43 22.74
C ALA A 116 -16.19 29.76 21.98
N TYR A 117 -15.38 29.86 20.92
CA TYR A 117 -15.39 31.02 20.02
C TYR A 117 -16.77 31.28 19.41
N LEU A 118 -17.41 30.24 18.85
CA LEU A 118 -18.74 30.36 18.25
C LEU A 118 -19.83 30.65 19.27
N ALA A 119 -19.75 30.11 20.50
CA ALA A 119 -20.73 30.35 21.54
C ALA A 119 -20.86 31.84 21.88
N ARG A 120 -19.77 32.62 21.80
CA ARG A 120 -19.79 34.08 21.99
C ARG A 120 -20.74 34.80 21.03
N PHE A 121 -20.94 34.26 19.83
CA PHE A 121 -21.71 34.90 18.76
C PHE A 121 -23.04 34.20 18.46
N LEU A 122 -23.18 32.93 18.82
CA LEU A 122 -24.34 32.11 18.47
C LEU A 122 -25.31 31.87 19.63
N VAL A 123 -24.91 32.14 20.87
CA VAL A 123 -25.84 32.14 22.01
C VAL A 123 -26.77 33.35 21.85
N LYS A 124 -28.06 33.09 21.63
CA LYS A 124 -29.05 34.13 21.45
C LYS A 124 -29.18 34.96 22.73
N LEU A 125 -29.34 36.27 22.58
CA LEU A 125 -29.87 37.10 23.63
C LEU A 125 -31.34 36.72 23.84
N GLU A 126 -31.69 36.34 25.07
CA GLU A 126 -33.08 36.14 25.46
C GLU A 126 -33.70 37.51 25.73
N VAL A 127 -34.49 38.01 24.77
CA VAL A 127 -35.26 39.24 24.93
C VAL A 127 -36.67 38.84 25.39
N PRO A 128 -37.14 39.28 26.58
CA PRO A 128 -38.47 38.98 27.06
C PRO A 128 -39.55 39.44 26.07
N ALA A 129 -40.63 38.66 25.94
CA ALA A 129 -41.70 38.92 24.98
C ALA A 129 -42.40 40.28 25.17
N GLU A 130 -42.34 40.83 26.39
CA GLU A 130 -42.87 42.15 26.75
C GLU A 130 -42.14 43.29 26.02
N PHE A 131 -40.82 43.17 25.81
CA PHE A 131 -40.02 44.16 25.09
C PHE A 131 -40.10 44.00 23.57
N LEU A 132 -40.47 42.81 23.09
CA LEU A 132 -40.69 42.54 21.66
C LEU A 132 -42.02 43.09 21.15
N GLN A 133 -42.86 43.69 22.02
CA GLN A 133 -44.06 44.41 21.62
C GLN A 133 -43.76 45.81 21.04
N ASP A 134 -42.57 46.35 21.33
CA ASP A 134 -42.08 47.58 20.72
C ASP A 134 -41.54 47.27 19.32
N ASP A 135 -42.15 47.90 18.30
CA ASP A 135 -41.82 47.68 16.89
C ASP A 135 -40.33 47.93 16.58
N VAL A 136 -39.70 48.91 17.24
CA VAL A 136 -38.27 49.24 17.02
C VAL A 136 -37.37 48.15 17.58
N ILE A 137 -37.72 47.60 18.75
CA ILE A 137 -36.97 46.51 19.38
C ILE A 137 -37.14 45.22 18.58
N ALA A 138 -38.35 44.94 18.10
CA ALA A 138 -38.64 43.78 17.27
C ALA A 138 -37.87 43.83 15.93
N GLU A 139 -37.86 44.98 15.25
CA GLU A 139 -37.10 45.17 14.01
C GLU A 139 -35.59 45.02 14.23
N THR A 140 -35.06 45.61 15.30
CA THR A 140 -33.63 45.49 15.66
C THR A 140 -33.25 44.04 15.99
N PHE A 141 -34.12 43.31 16.70
CA PHE A 141 -33.91 41.90 17.00
C PHE A 141 -33.93 41.04 15.74
N HIS A 142 -34.81 41.35 14.78
CA HIS A 142 -34.84 40.66 13.49
C HIS A 142 -33.55 40.88 12.69
N GLN A 143 -33.07 42.12 12.58
CA GLN A 143 -31.78 42.44 11.94
C GLN A 143 -30.61 41.71 12.61
N TYR A 144 -30.63 41.61 13.95
CA TYR A 144 -29.65 40.81 14.70
C TYR A 144 -29.70 39.32 14.29
N GLU A 145 -30.89 38.72 14.20
CA GLU A 145 -31.02 37.31 13.79
C GLU A 145 -30.53 37.08 12.35
N GLU A 146 -30.80 38.00 11.43
CA GLU A 146 -30.30 37.95 10.06
C GLU A 146 -28.76 38.01 10.02
N LEU A 147 -28.13 38.93 10.76
CA LEU A 147 -26.67 39.04 10.84
C LEU A 147 -26.04 37.79 11.45
N VAL A 148 -26.64 37.20 12.49
CA VAL A 148 -26.20 35.91 13.06
C VAL A 148 -26.32 34.79 12.03
N GLY A 149 -27.37 34.80 11.21
CA GLY A 149 -27.54 33.89 10.08
C GLY A 149 -26.44 34.04 9.03
N GLY A 150 -26.15 35.27 8.60
CA GLY A 150 -25.08 35.58 7.67
C GLY A 150 -23.70 35.14 8.19
N PHE A 151 -23.40 35.41 9.47
CA PHE A 151 -22.18 34.95 10.13
C PHE A 151 -22.01 33.42 10.07
N LYS A 152 -23.07 32.65 10.31
CA LYS A 152 -23.01 31.17 10.22
C LYS A 152 -22.62 30.70 8.82
N ASN A 153 -23.19 31.30 7.79
CA ASN A 153 -22.93 30.93 6.40
C ASN A 153 -21.48 31.23 6.01
N ILE A 154 -21.02 32.46 6.25
CA ILE A 154 -19.65 32.89 5.95
C ILE A 154 -18.63 32.06 6.74
N HIS A 155 -18.89 31.81 8.02
CA HIS A 155 -17.99 30.98 8.83
C HIS A 155 -17.90 29.54 8.31
N LYS A 156 -19.02 28.96 7.87
CA LYS A 156 -19.06 27.61 7.30
C LYS A 156 -18.25 27.53 6.00
N GLU A 157 -18.38 28.51 5.12
CA GLU A 157 -17.63 28.59 3.87
C GLU A 157 -16.12 28.75 4.13
N CYS A 158 -15.74 29.66 5.05
CA CYS A 158 -14.35 29.86 5.43
C CYS A 158 -13.69 28.58 5.98
N GLU A 159 -14.42 27.81 6.80
CA GLU A 159 -13.92 26.54 7.33
C GLU A 159 -13.80 25.47 6.25
N GLN A 160 -14.74 25.42 5.29
CA GLN A 160 -14.64 24.54 4.13
C GLN A 160 -13.39 24.85 3.30
N LEU A 161 -13.13 26.13 3.03
CA LEU A 161 -11.94 26.59 2.30
C LEU A 161 -10.65 26.23 3.05
N LYS A 162 -10.57 26.43 4.37
CA LYS A 162 -9.41 25.99 5.17
C LYS A 162 -9.19 24.48 5.13
N SER A 163 -10.27 23.68 5.09
CA SER A 163 -10.18 22.23 5.02
C SER A 163 -9.84 21.68 3.63
N SER A 164 -9.92 22.51 2.58
CA SER A 164 -9.74 22.11 1.17
C SER A 164 -8.30 21.75 0.76
N GLY A 165 -7.38 21.66 1.72
CA GLY A 165 -6.30 20.67 1.66
C GLY A 165 -5.03 21.05 0.89
N PHE A 166 -4.97 22.17 0.17
CA PHE A 166 -3.70 22.60 -0.41
C PHE A 166 -2.89 23.39 0.62
N SER A 167 -1.93 22.70 1.25
CA SER A 167 -0.90 23.36 2.03
C SER A 167 -0.04 24.19 1.07
N THR A 168 -0.39 25.45 0.91
CA THR A 168 0.39 26.40 0.08
C THR A 168 1.86 26.49 0.54
N ALA A 169 2.17 26.05 1.76
CA ALA A 169 3.53 25.97 2.29
C ALA A 169 4.37 24.82 1.69
N GLU A 170 3.75 23.70 1.28
CA GLU A 170 4.46 22.62 0.56
C GLU A 170 4.79 23.05 -0.85
N ILE A 171 3.80 23.58 -1.58
CA ILE A 171 4.00 24.11 -2.93
C ILE A 171 5.08 25.22 -2.94
N ARG A 172 5.06 26.13 -1.95
CA ARG A 172 6.11 27.15 -1.81
C ARG A 172 7.50 26.54 -1.57
N ARG A 173 7.60 25.50 -0.72
CA ARG A 173 8.89 24.82 -0.47
C ARG A 173 9.41 24.14 -1.74
N ASP A 174 8.54 23.47 -2.47
CA ASP A 174 8.91 22.79 -3.71
C ASP A 174 9.36 23.78 -4.79
N ILE A 175 8.68 24.92 -4.92
CA ILE A 175 9.10 26.00 -5.84
C ILE A 175 10.50 26.49 -5.47
N VAL A 176 10.75 26.80 -4.20
CA VAL A 176 12.07 27.27 -3.75
C VAL A 176 13.15 26.22 -4.01
N ALA A 177 12.88 24.95 -3.73
CA ALA A 177 13.82 23.86 -4.01
C ALA A 177 14.13 23.74 -5.52
N MET A 178 13.11 23.80 -6.38
CA MET A 178 13.31 23.78 -7.84
C MET A 178 14.08 25.00 -8.35
N GLU A 179 13.85 26.19 -7.76
CA GLU A 179 14.61 27.40 -8.09
C GLU A 179 16.08 27.28 -7.69
N GLU A 180 16.37 26.73 -6.51
CA GLU A 180 17.73 26.46 -6.07
C GLU A 180 18.43 25.42 -6.96
N GLU A 181 17.75 24.34 -7.32
CA GLU A 181 18.28 23.32 -8.25
C GLU A 181 18.58 23.91 -9.63
N LYS A 182 17.66 24.74 -10.15
CA LYS A 182 17.86 25.46 -11.42
C LYS A 182 19.11 26.34 -11.36
N ASP A 183 19.29 27.11 -10.29
CA ASP A 183 20.46 27.99 -10.12
C ASP A 183 21.77 27.20 -10.01
N GLN A 184 21.75 26.05 -9.32
CA GLN A 184 22.90 25.14 -9.25
C GLN A 184 23.23 24.56 -10.64
N LEU A 185 22.22 24.15 -11.41
CA LEU A 185 22.39 23.66 -12.77
C LEU A 185 22.94 24.73 -13.70
N ILE A 186 22.43 25.96 -13.65
CA ILE A 186 22.94 27.09 -14.44
C ILE A 186 24.42 27.33 -14.14
N LYS A 187 24.79 27.43 -12.86
CA LYS A 187 26.20 27.62 -12.45
C LYS A 187 27.10 26.47 -12.93
N ARG A 188 26.62 25.23 -12.89
CA ARG A 188 27.36 24.06 -13.38
C ARG A 188 27.52 24.09 -14.90
N VAL A 189 26.46 24.43 -15.63
CA VAL A 189 26.47 24.60 -17.09
C VAL A 189 27.44 25.71 -17.50
N GLU A 190 27.42 26.86 -16.83
CA GLU A 190 28.36 27.96 -17.10
C GLU A 190 29.82 27.55 -16.90
N ARG A 191 30.13 26.84 -15.81
CA ARG A 191 31.48 26.30 -15.56
C ARG A 191 31.91 25.32 -16.65
N LEU A 192 31.01 24.43 -17.08
CA LEU A 192 31.27 23.49 -18.18
C LEU A 192 31.46 24.22 -19.50
N LYS A 193 30.62 25.20 -19.81
CA LYS A 193 30.68 26.00 -21.04
C LYS A 193 32.03 26.71 -21.16
N LYS A 194 32.51 27.36 -20.10
CA LYS A 194 33.84 28.00 -20.06
C LYS A 194 34.98 27.02 -20.37
N ARG A 195 34.89 25.77 -19.87
CA ARG A 195 35.88 24.73 -20.16
C ARG A 195 35.82 24.24 -21.61
N VAL A 196 34.63 24.16 -22.18
CA VAL A 196 34.40 23.68 -23.55
C VAL A 196 34.79 24.74 -24.58
N GLU A 197 34.57 26.02 -24.30
CA GLU A 197 34.98 27.14 -25.16
C GLU A 197 36.50 27.19 -25.39
N ALA A 198 37.30 26.65 -24.45
CA ALA A 198 38.75 26.53 -24.59
C ALA A 198 39.19 25.49 -25.65
N VAL A 199 38.26 24.66 -26.15
CA VAL A 199 38.55 23.64 -27.16
C VAL A 199 38.31 24.20 -28.57
N SER A 200 39.24 23.94 -29.49
CA SER A 200 39.10 24.31 -30.91
C SER A 200 37.87 23.66 -31.53
N ASN A 201 37.12 24.37 -32.39
CA ASN A 201 35.91 23.87 -33.06
C ASN A 201 34.80 23.37 -32.09
N HIS A 202 34.76 23.90 -30.86
CA HIS A 202 33.81 23.48 -29.82
C HIS A 202 32.34 23.53 -30.26
N GLN A 203 31.92 24.52 -31.04
CA GLN A 203 30.54 24.65 -31.53
C GLN A 203 30.12 23.43 -32.37
N ARG A 204 30.94 23.04 -33.35
CA ARG A 204 30.69 21.87 -34.20
C ARG A 204 30.72 20.57 -33.41
N MET A 205 31.65 20.44 -32.46
CA MET A 205 31.71 19.25 -31.59
C MET A 205 30.53 19.13 -30.64
N LEU A 206 30.03 20.24 -30.09
CA LEU A 206 28.83 20.25 -29.26
C LEU A 206 27.58 19.84 -30.06
N GLU A 207 27.48 20.26 -31.31
CA GLU A 207 26.38 19.88 -32.18
C GLU A 207 26.41 18.38 -32.51
N LEU A 208 27.57 17.83 -32.85
CA LEU A 208 27.74 16.39 -33.05
C LEU A 208 27.47 15.59 -31.77
N ALA A 209 27.94 16.07 -30.60
CA ALA A 209 27.67 15.45 -29.31
C ALA A 209 26.18 15.47 -28.96
N ARG A 210 25.46 16.56 -29.28
CA ARG A 210 24.01 16.65 -29.11
C ARG A 210 23.29 15.63 -30.01
N GLN A 211 23.66 15.52 -31.28
CA GLN A 211 23.09 14.53 -32.19
C GLN A 211 23.33 13.11 -31.69
N LEU A 212 24.56 12.78 -31.28
CA LEU A 212 24.89 11.47 -30.71
C LEU A 212 24.09 11.17 -29.44
N ARG A 213 23.89 12.17 -28.56
CA ARG A 213 23.08 12.01 -27.35
C ARG A 213 21.63 11.66 -27.69
N VAL A 214 21.03 12.40 -28.62
CA VAL A 214 19.64 12.17 -29.06
C VAL A 214 19.49 10.78 -29.69
N GLU A 215 20.42 10.36 -30.53
CA GLU A 215 20.38 9.02 -31.13
C GLU A 215 20.56 7.91 -30.09
N LYS A 216 21.41 8.12 -29.06
CA LYS A 216 21.53 7.17 -27.94
C LYS A 216 20.26 7.09 -27.08
N GLU A 217 19.64 8.23 -26.75
CA GLU A 217 18.36 8.26 -26.02
C GLU A 217 17.26 7.52 -26.81
N ARG A 218 17.27 7.67 -28.14
CA ARG A 218 16.36 6.96 -29.05
C ARG A 218 16.65 5.45 -29.10
N GLU A 219 17.92 5.06 -29.18
CA GLU A 219 18.35 3.66 -29.13
C GLU A 219 17.89 2.98 -27.84
N GLU A 220 18.07 3.65 -26.69
CA GLU A 220 17.66 3.15 -25.38
C GLU A 220 16.13 3.01 -25.27
N SER A 221 15.39 4.02 -25.74
CA SER A 221 13.92 3.97 -25.81
C SER A 221 13.43 2.79 -26.66
N LEU A 222 14.01 2.60 -27.85
CA LEU A 222 13.67 1.49 -28.75
C LEU A 222 14.05 0.13 -28.14
N ALA A 223 15.17 0.04 -27.44
CA ALA A 223 15.57 -1.17 -26.74
C ALA A 223 14.56 -1.54 -25.63
N HIS A 224 14.10 -0.54 -24.86
CA HIS A 224 13.09 -0.74 -23.83
C HIS A 224 11.75 -1.20 -24.44
N GLN A 225 11.28 -0.51 -25.49
CA GLN A 225 10.06 -0.90 -26.21
C GLN A 225 10.15 -2.30 -26.79
N LYS A 226 11.29 -2.66 -27.40
CA LYS A 226 11.52 -4.02 -27.93
C LYS A 226 11.44 -5.08 -26.83
N GLN A 227 12.00 -4.80 -25.65
CA GLN A 227 11.92 -5.72 -24.53
C GLN A 227 10.48 -5.85 -24.01
N GLU A 228 9.75 -4.75 -23.91
CA GLU A 228 8.34 -4.75 -23.51
C GLU A 228 7.47 -5.55 -24.50
N GLN A 229 7.64 -5.30 -25.81
CA GLN A 229 6.92 -6.02 -26.86
C GLN A 229 7.25 -7.52 -26.85
N LYS A 230 8.51 -7.90 -26.64
CA LYS A 230 8.89 -9.31 -26.48
C LYS A 230 8.18 -9.95 -25.29
N ASN A 231 8.11 -9.26 -24.15
CA ASN A 231 7.41 -9.74 -22.97
C ASN A 231 5.91 -9.89 -23.22
N GLN A 232 5.29 -8.92 -23.91
CA GLN A 232 3.87 -8.97 -24.29
C GLN A 232 3.58 -10.13 -25.25
N LEU A 233 4.43 -10.32 -26.28
CA LEU A 233 4.31 -11.43 -27.21
C LEU A 233 4.40 -12.78 -26.49
N PHE A 234 5.41 -12.95 -25.63
CA PHE A 234 5.58 -14.18 -24.84
C PHE A 234 4.35 -14.47 -23.96
N GLN A 235 3.78 -13.45 -23.32
CA GLN A 235 2.55 -13.61 -22.53
C GLN A 235 1.34 -14.00 -23.39
N ALA A 236 1.23 -13.43 -24.60
CA ALA A 236 0.17 -13.75 -25.54
C ALA A 236 0.30 -15.19 -26.07
N GLU A 237 1.52 -15.62 -26.42
CA GLU A 237 1.81 -16.99 -26.83
C GLU A 237 1.49 -18.01 -25.73
N GLN A 238 1.88 -17.72 -24.48
CA GLN A 238 1.51 -18.57 -23.34
C GLN A 238 -0.02 -18.65 -23.13
N ARG A 239 -0.74 -17.54 -23.30
CA ARG A 239 -2.22 -17.54 -23.22
C ARG A 239 -2.82 -18.40 -24.32
N LEU A 240 -2.34 -18.26 -25.55
CA LEU A 240 -2.78 -19.06 -26.69
C LEU A 240 -2.56 -20.56 -26.42
N GLN A 241 -1.38 -20.93 -25.94
CA GLN A 241 -1.05 -22.32 -25.60
C GLN A 241 -1.98 -22.88 -24.51
N ARG A 242 -2.28 -22.11 -23.46
CA ARG A 242 -3.25 -22.50 -22.43
C ARG A 242 -4.65 -22.73 -23.01
N CYS A 243 -5.13 -21.82 -23.86
CA CYS A 243 -6.42 -21.97 -24.52
C CYS A 243 -6.47 -23.20 -25.44
N GLN A 244 -5.37 -23.51 -26.14
CA GLN A 244 -5.25 -24.71 -26.98
C GLN A 244 -5.26 -26.01 -26.17
N ILE A 245 -4.61 -26.03 -25.00
CA ILE A 245 -4.67 -27.16 -24.07
C ILE A 245 -6.10 -27.34 -23.56
N GLN A 246 -6.74 -26.27 -23.08
CA GLN A 246 -8.14 -26.30 -22.61
C GLN A 246 -9.11 -26.79 -23.70
N LEU A 247 -8.95 -26.32 -24.95
CA LEU A 247 -9.77 -26.79 -26.07
C LEU A 247 -9.62 -28.29 -26.29
N ARG A 248 -8.39 -28.82 -26.21
CA ARG A 248 -8.13 -30.25 -26.39
C ARG A 248 -8.62 -31.08 -25.22
N ASP A 249 -8.45 -30.61 -24.00
CA ASP A 249 -9.03 -31.27 -22.82
C ASP A 249 -10.56 -31.33 -22.93
N LEU A 250 -11.21 -30.27 -23.43
CA LEU A 250 -12.66 -30.28 -23.70
C LEU A 250 -13.05 -31.25 -24.82
N GLN A 251 -12.24 -31.35 -25.88
CA GLN A 251 -12.46 -32.32 -26.97
C GLN A 251 -12.27 -33.77 -26.49
N GLN A 252 -11.27 -34.04 -25.64
CA GLN A 252 -11.06 -35.35 -25.01
C GLN A 252 -12.17 -35.66 -23.99
N ALA A 253 -12.58 -34.67 -23.19
CA ALA A 253 -13.70 -34.78 -22.26
C ALA A 253 -15.02 -35.10 -22.96
N ALA A 254 -15.24 -34.59 -24.18
CA ALA A 254 -16.40 -34.93 -24.99
C ALA A 254 -16.32 -36.36 -25.57
N ALA A 255 -15.12 -36.95 -25.66
CA ALA A 255 -14.91 -38.33 -26.11
C ALA A 255 -14.92 -39.36 -24.96
N ASP A 256 -14.59 -38.95 -23.73
CA ASP A 256 -14.66 -39.78 -22.53
C ASP A 256 -16.08 -39.78 -21.93
N GLU A 257 -16.79 -40.91 -22.03
CA GLU A 257 -18.21 -41.03 -21.65
C GLU A 257 -18.51 -40.95 -20.13
N LYS A 258 -17.50 -40.79 -19.25
CA LYS A 258 -17.68 -40.87 -17.77
C LYS A 258 -17.31 -39.57 -17.04
N PRO A 259 -18.29 -38.79 -16.56
CA PRO A 259 -18.06 -37.51 -15.87
C PRO A 259 -17.27 -37.64 -14.56
N GLU A 260 -17.29 -38.80 -13.90
CA GLU A 260 -16.53 -39.06 -12.67
C GLU A 260 -15.01 -39.07 -12.88
N SER A 261 -14.53 -39.54 -14.04
CA SER A 261 -13.10 -39.55 -14.39
C SER A 261 -12.61 -38.12 -14.63
N LEU A 262 -13.43 -37.31 -15.29
CA LEU A 262 -13.15 -35.89 -15.55
C LEU A 262 -13.04 -35.09 -14.25
N MET A 263 -13.98 -35.29 -13.32
CA MET A 263 -13.94 -34.61 -12.01
C MET A 263 -12.67 -34.95 -11.24
N LYS A 264 -12.23 -36.21 -11.24
CA LYS A 264 -10.97 -36.61 -10.58
C LYS A 264 -9.75 -35.91 -11.19
N ARG A 265 -9.64 -35.84 -12.53
CA ARG A 265 -8.54 -35.14 -13.21
C ARG A 265 -8.53 -33.64 -12.90
N LEU A 266 -9.70 -33.00 -12.92
CA LEU A 266 -9.83 -31.58 -12.54
C LEU A 266 -9.46 -31.33 -11.07
N GLU A 267 -9.86 -32.21 -10.15
CA GLU A 267 -9.46 -32.11 -8.75
C GLU A 267 -7.95 -32.24 -8.55
N GLU A 268 -7.28 -33.13 -9.29
CA GLU A 268 -5.82 -33.28 -9.28
C GLU A 268 -5.12 -32.02 -9.83
N ASP A 269 -5.61 -31.46 -10.93
CA ASP A 269 -5.09 -30.21 -11.51
C ASP A 269 -5.31 -29.01 -10.58
N ILE A 270 -6.47 -28.92 -9.92
CA ILE A 270 -6.74 -27.87 -8.92
C ILE A 270 -5.78 -28.01 -7.73
N LYS A 271 -5.56 -29.23 -7.22
CA LYS A 271 -4.61 -29.48 -6.13
C LYS A 271 -3.19 -29.09 -6.52
N PHE A 272 -2.76 -29.45 -7.73
CA PHE A 272 -1.44 -29.09 -8.25
C PHE A 272 -1.30 -27.56 -8.43
N ASN A 273 -2.26 -26.92 -9.10
CA ASN A 273 -2.24 -25.47 -9.32
C ASN A 273 -2.30 -24.68 -8.00
N SER A 274 -3.08 -25.16 -7.03
CA SER A 274 -3.13 -24.59 -5.67
C SER A 274 -1.75 -24.63 -5.01
N TYR A 275 -1.04 -25.77 -5.07
CA TYR A 275 0.33 -25.88 -4.57
C TYR A 275 1.31 -24.94 -5.30
N MET A 276 1.23 -24.86 -6.64
CA MET A 276 2.09 -23.97 -7.43
C MET A 276 1.91 -22.50 -7.04
N VAL A 277 0.66 -22.05 -6.86
CA VAL A 277 0.33 -20.65 -6.56
C VAL A 277 0.57 -20.30 -5.08
N SER A 278 0.34 -21.23 -4.16
CA SER A 278 0.46 -20.96 -2.72
C SER A 278 1.87 -21.15 -2.16
N GLU A 279 2.65 -22.08 -2.73
CA GLU A 279 3.96 -22.45 -2.17
C GLU A 279 5.12 -22.20 -3.15
N LYS A 280 5.13 -22.84 -4.34
CA LYS A 280 6.32 -22.88 -5.22
C LYS A 280 6.61 -21.52 -5.88
N LEU A 281 5.67 -20.99 -6.66
CA LEU A 281 5.88 -19.75 -7.43
C LEU A 281 6.13 -18.52 -6.53
N PRO A 282 5.44 -18.32 -5.39
CA PRO A 282 5.76 -17.20 -4.50
C PRO A 282 7.18 -17.27 -3.93
N ARG A 283 7.66 -18.46 -3.54
CA ARG A 283 9.02 -18.64 -3.03
C ARG A 283 10.08 -18.36 -4.09
N GLU A 284 9.90 -18.89 -5.29
CA GLU A 284 10.78 -18.60 -6.42
C GLU A 284 10.77 -17.10 -6.76
N LEU A 285 9.59 -16.49 -6.86
CA LEU A 285 9.46 -15.05 -7.12
C LEU A 285 10.14 -14.19 -6.06
N GLU A 286 10.00 -14.54 -4.78
CA GLU A 286 10.66 -13.85 -3.67
C GLU A 286 12.19 -13.99 -3.76
N ASN A 287 12.69 -15.18 -4.08
CA ASN A 287 14.11 -15.43 -4.28
C ASN A 287 14.66 -14.60 -5.45
N THR A 288 13.99 -14.58 -6.59
CA THR A 288 14.40 -13.78 -7.75
C THR A 288 14.36 -12.28 -7.43
N ARG A 289 13.33 -11.81 -6.71
CA ARG A 289 13.24 -10.42 -6.24
C ARG A 289 14.40 -10.07 -5.29
N LYS A 290 14.79 -10.97 -4.39
CA LYS A 290 15.95 -10.80 -3.51
C LYS A 290 17.24 -10.67 -4.32
N VAL A 291 17.46 -11.55 -5.30
CA VAL A 291 18.63 -11.49 -6.20
C VAL A 291 18.68 -10.16 -6.95
N VAL A 292 17.57 -9.72 -7.56
CA VAL A 292 17.49 -8.42 -8.25
C VAL A 292 17.81 -7.27 -7.30
N LYS A 293 17.25 -7.29 -6.08
CA LYS A 293 17.53 -6.26 -5.06
C LYS A 293 19.02 -6.23 -4.69
N TYR A 294 19.67 -7.38 -4.57
CA TYR A 294 21.11 -7.44 -4.29
C TYR A 294 21.94 -6.92 -5.46
N LEU A 295 21.62 -7.32 -6.70
CA LEU A 295 22.31 -6.82 -7.89
C LEU A 295 22.14 -5.31 -8.07
N GLN A 296 20.95 -4.78 -7.79
CA GLN A 296 20.70 -3.33 -7.81
C GLN A 296 21.55 -2.59 -6.76
N LYS A 297 21.69 -3.15 -5.55
CA LYS A 297 22.57 -2.57 -4.53
C LYS A 297 24.03 -2.55 -4.99
N VAL A 298 24.52 -3.67 -5.50
CA VAL A 298 25.89 -3.79 -6.04
C VAL A 298 26.12 -2.82 -7.19
N ALA A 299 25.15 -2.65 -8.10
CA ALA A 299 25.24 -1.70 -9.20
C ALA A 299 25.19 -0.23 -8.75
N SER A 300 24.54 0.06 -7.61
CA SER A 300 24.46 1.41 -7.03
C SER A 300 25.66 1.78 -6.15
N GLU A 301 26.43 0.78 -5.71
CA GLU A 301 27.65 1.00 -4.96
C GLU A 301 28.77 1.48 -5.90
N PRO A 302 29.58 2.47 -5.49
CA PRO A 302 30.76 2.86 -6.24
C PRO A 302 31.72 1.67 -6.36
N ALA A 303 32.50 1.59 -7.44
CA ALA A 303 33.42 0.48 -7.68
C ALA A 303 34.36 0.27 -6.48
N LEU A 304 34.09 -0.75 -5.68
CA LEU A 304 34.86 -1.07 -4.48
C LEU A 304 36.31 -1.39 -4.86
N GLY A 305 37.24 -0.87 -4.06
CA GLY A 305 38.66 -1.14 -4.24
C GLY A 305 39.01 -2.60 -3.88
N GLN A 306 40.12 -3.12 -4.42
CA GLN A 306 40.61 -4.47 -4.12
C GLN A 306 40.97 -4.70 -2.64
N ALA A 307 41.13 -3.62 -1.86
CA ALA A 307 41.32 -3.68 -0.41
C ALA A 307 39.99 -3.90 0.34
N GLU A 308 38.93 -3.19 -0.05
CA GLU A 308 37.60 -3.29 0.55
C GLU A 308 36.96 -4.67 0.26
N LEU A 309 37.20 -5.22 -0.94
CA LEU A 309 36.80 -6.59 -1.28
C LEU A 309 37.47 -7.63 -0.38
N ARG A 310 38.76 -7.46 -0.05
CA ARG A 310 39.47 -8.37 0.86
C ARG A 310 38.92 -8.29 2.28
N GLU A 311 38.62 -7.09 2.78
CA GLU A 311 37.98 -6.95 4.10
C GLU A 311 36.60 -7.62 4.17
N LEU A 312 35.81 -7.55 3.09
CA LEU A 312 34.54 -8.27 2.98
C LEU A 312 34.74 -9.79 2.94
N GLU A 313 35.71 -10.29 2.17
CA GLU A 313 36.06 -11.71 2.12
C GLU A 313 36.53 -12.25 3.48
N ASP A 314 37.33 -11.47 4.21
CA ASP A 314 37.80 -11.83 5.54
C ASP A 314 36.65 -11.86 6.56
N LYS A 315 35.73 -10.88 6.51
CA LYS A 315 34.50 -10.89 7.34
C LYS A 315 33.59 -12.08 7.01
N ILE A 316 33.42 -12.42 5.74
CA ILE A 316 32.65 -13.60 5.33
C ILE A 316 33.31 -14.87 5.90
N ARG A 317 34.64 -14.97 5.84
CA ARG A 317 35.38 -16.10 6.38
C ARG A 317 35.22 -16.20 7.89
N GLU A 318 35.38 -15.10 8.62
CA GLU A 318 35.21 -15.03 10.07
C GLU A 318 33.79 -15.44 10.48
N THR A 319 32.77 -14.86 9.82
CA THR A 319 31.36 -15.22 10.08
C THR A 319 31.08 -16.69 9.79
N ASN A 320 31.64 -17.25 8.71
CA ASN A 320 31.51 -18.69 8.42
C ASN A 320 32.20 -19.56 9.48
N THR A 321 33.35 -19.13 10.00
CA THR A 321 34.00 -19.85 11.12
C THR A 321 33.16 -19.79 12.40
N GLU A 322 32.53 -18.66 12.70
CA GLU A 322 31.59 -18.54 13.82
C GLU A 322 30.37 -19.43 13.64
N ILE A 323 29.77 -19.45 12.44
CA ILE A 323 28.64 -20.32 12.11
C ILE A 323 29.04 -21.79 12.32
N ASN A 324 30.19 -22.21 11.82
CA ASN A 324 30.69 -23.58 12.01
C ASN A 324 30.90 -23.90 13.48
N HIS A 325 31.48 -22.97 14.26
CA HIS A 325 31.66 -23.15 15.69
C HIS A 325 30.32 -23.26 16.44
N LEU A 326 29.31 -22.47 16.05
CA LEU A 326 27.95 -22.57 16.59
C LEU A 326 27.26 -23.88 16.22
N ILE A 327 27.49 -24.39 15.01
CA ILE A 327 27.00 -25.70 14.56
C ILE A 327 27.65 -26.81 15.39
N GLU A 328 28.98 -26.79 15.56
CA GLU A 328 29.72 -27.74 16.40
C GLU A 328 29.22 -27.70 17.85
N LYS A 329 29.10 -26.51 18.44
CA LYS A 329 28.57 -26.33 19.80
C LYS A 329 27.14 -26.85 19.95
N LYS A 330 26.32 -26.71 18.90
CA LYS A 330 24.97 -27.29 18.85
C LYS A 330 25.00 -28.81 18.76
N MET A 331 25.88 -29.39 17.95
CA MET A 331 26.03 -30.85 17.82
C MET A 331 26.63 -31.50 19.08
N MET A 332 27.43 -30.78 19.87
CA MET A 332 27.96 -31.25 21.15
C MET A 332 26.92 -31.22 22.29
N ARG A 333 25.82 -30.48 22.12
CA ARG A 333 24.73 -30.38 23.08
C ARG A 333 23.65 -31.42 22.72
N ASN A 334 23.91 -32.69 23.03
CA ASN A 334 22.96 -33.79 22.86
C ASN A 334 21.79 -33.64 23.85
N ASP A 335 20.80 -32.82 23.50
CA ASP A 335 19.52 -32.74 24.20
C ASP A 335 18.57 -33.79 23.58
N PRO A 336 18.10 -34.81 24.35
CA PRO A 336 17.23 -35.87 23.83
C PRO A 336 15.94 -35.37 23.17
N MET A 337 15.51 -34.13 23.49
CA MET A 337 14.34 -33.50 22.87
C MET A 337 14.67 -32.85 21.51
N ASP A 338 15.88 -32.30 21.32
CA ASP A 338 16.32 -31.74 20.03
C ASP A 338 16.66 -32.86 19.03
N ASP A 339 17.09 -34.04 19.50
CA ASP A 339 17.33 -35.23 18.65
C ASP A 339 16.06 -35.81 18.02
N LYS A 340 14.94 -35.85 18.76
CA LYS A 340 13.65 -36.25 18.17
C LYS A 340 13.17 -35.22 17.15
N LEU A 341 13.28 -33.93 17.47
CA LEU A 341 12.90 -32.86 16.55
C LEU A 341 13.82 -32.80 15.32
N SER A 342 15.10 -33.13 15.45
CA SER A 342 16.05 -33.19 14.33
C SER A 342 15.69 -34.30 13.34
N LEU A 343 15.29 -35.48 13.84
CA LEU A 343 14.75 -36.58 13.03
C LEU A 343 13.49 -36.16 12.26
N PHE A 344 12.53 -35.50 12.91
CA PHE A 344 11.32 -35.01 12.24
C PHE A 344 11.64 -33.92 11.21
N ARG A 345 12.59 -33.01 11.50
CA ARG A 345 13.06 -31.99 10.55
C ARG A 345 13.75 -32.63 9.35
N GLN A 346 14.57 -33.66 9.57
CA GLN A 346 15.24 -34.40 8.50
C GLN A 346 14.23 -35.16 7.64
N GLN A 347 13.27 -35.83 8.26
CA GLN A 347 12.19 -36.52 7.54
C GLN A 347 11.33 -35.53 6.74
N ALA A 348 10.97 -34.38 7.32
CA ALA A 348 10.27 -33.32 6.62
C ALA A 348 11.10 -32.77 5.45
N ALA A 349 12.41 -32.55 5.62
CA ALA A 349 13.30 -32.09 4.55
C ALA A 349 13.40 -33.12 3.40
N ILE A 350 13.46 -34.42 3.72
CA ILE A 350 13.44 -35.49 2.71
C ILE A 350 12.11 -35.51 1.97
N ILE A 351 10.97 -35.36 2.67
CA ILE A 351 9.64 -35.32 2.05
C ILE A 351 9.50 -34.09 1.15
N VAL A 352 9.97 -32.91 1.59
CA VAL A 352 9.96 -31.68 0.79
C VAL A 352 10.80 -31.86 -0.47
N ARG A 353 12.04 -32.35 -0.36
CA ARG A 353 12.89 -32.63 -1.53
C ARG A 353 12.25 -33.62 -2.49
N LYS A 354 11.68 -34.72 -1.99
CA LYS A 354 10.95 -35.68 -2.83
C LYS A 354 9.75 -35.03 -3.53
N LYS A 355 9.00 -34.17 -2.84
CA LYS A 355 7.88 -33.42 -3.41
C LYS A 355 8.36 -32.47 -4.50
N GLU A 356 9.46 -31.76 -4.28
CA GLU A 356 10.09 -30.86 -5.27
C GLU A 356 10.55 -31.64 -6.52
N THR A 357 11.30 -32.73 -6.36
CA THR A 357 11.74 -33.58 -7.47
C THR A 357 10.56 -34.13 -8.28
N LYS A 358 9.49 -34.60 -7.62
CA LYS A 358 8.30 -35.09 -8.34
C LYS A 358 7.54 -33.99 -9.08
N VAL A 359 7.55 -32.76 -8.57
CA VAL A 359 6.96 -31.61 -9.25
C VAL A 359 7.81 -31.21 -10.46
N GLU A 360 9.14 -31.29 -10.36
CA GLU A 360 10.05 -31.06 -11.48
C GLU A 360 9.89 -32.11 -12.57
N GLU A 361 9.89 -33.41 -12.23
CA GLU A 361 9.63 -34.50 -13.18
C GLU A 361 8.28 -34.32 -13.90
N LEU A 362 7.22 -33.93 -13.18
CA LEU A 362 5.90 -33.67 -13.76
C LEU A 362 5.91 -32.44 -14.69
N GLN A 363 6.67 -31.40 -14.32
CA GLN A 363 6.80 -30.20 -15.13
C GLN A 363 7.59 -30.49 -16.42
N GLU A 364 8.68 -31.25 -16.34
CA GLU A 364 9.47 -31.70 -17.49
C GLU A 364 8.60 -32.54 -18.44
N ALA A 365 7.86 -33.53 -17.93
CA ALA A 365 6.94 -34.32 -18.75
C ALA A 365 5.84 -33.47 -19.41
N ARG A 366 5.33 -32.43 -18.73
CA ARG A 366 4.37 -31.47 -19.30
C ARG A 366 5.02 -30.60 -20.39
N GLU A 367 6.26 -30.18 -20.21
CA GLU A 367 7.02 -29.40 -21.19
C GLU A 367 7.35 -30.22 -22.43
N GLU A 368 7.75 -31.48 -22.27
CA GLU A 368 7.95 -32.45 -23.35
C GLU A 368 6.65 -32.70 -24.14
N LEU A 369 5.54 -32.96 -23.44
CA LEU A 369 4.23 -33.11 -24.07
C LEU A 369 3.87 -31.86 -24.89
N ALA A 370 4.03 -30.68 -24.30
CA ALA A 370 3.79 -29.41 -24.99
C ALA A 370 4.74 -29.16 -26.17
N ALA A 371 5.96 -29.68 -26.15
CA ALA A 371 6.91 -29.58 -27.26
C ALA A 371 6.52 -30.50 -28.41
N VAL A 372 6.20 -31.77 -28.12
CA VAL A 372 5.73 -32.75 -29.11
C VAL A 372 4.42 -32.28 -29.75
N GLU A 373 3.52 -31.66 -28.98
CA GLU A 373 2.27 -31.09 -29.48
C GLU A 373 2.49 -29.89 -30.41
N ARG A 374 3.46 -29.02 -30.08
CA ARG A 374 3.87 -27.94 -30.98
C ARG A 374 4.41 -28.49 -32.29
N GLU A 375 5.24 -29.53 -32.25
CA GLU A 375 5.71 -30.21 -33.46
C GLU A 375 4.59 -30.84 -34.26
N LEU A 376 3.62 -31.50 -33.60
CA LEU A 376 2.46 -32.09 -34.25
C LEU A 376 1.61 -31.03 -34.94
N ASN A 377 1.35 -29.90 -34.27
CA ASN A 377 0.60 -28.79 -34.85
C ASN A 377 1.35 -28.17 -36.04
N MET A 378 2.67 -27.99 -35.96
CA MET A 378 3.48 -27.52 -37.09
C MET A 378 3.47 -28.51 -38.26
N LYS A 379 3.60 -29.81 -38.00
CA LYS A 379 3.53 -30.85 -39.04
C LYS A 379 2.12 -30.94 -39.64
N SER A 380 1.08 -30.77 -38.84
CA SER A 380 -0.32 -30.73 -39.31
C SER A 380 -0.59 -29.48 -40.14
N SER A 381 -0.10 -28.31 -39.74
CA SER A 381 -0.26 -27.08 -40.53
C SER A 381 0.52 -27.16 -41.83
N GLN A 382 1.75 -27.70 -41.82
CA GLN A 382 2.53 -27.98 -43.02
C GLN A 382 1.86 -29.02 -43.93
N ALA A 383 1.24 -30.07 -43.38
CA ALA A 383 0.48 -31.05 -44.15
C ALA A 383 -0.79 -30.44 -44.76
N GLN A 384 -1.43 -29.49 -44.06
CA GLN A 384 -2.60 -28.77 -44.53
C GLN A 384 -2.24 -27.72 -45.61
N GLU A 385 -1.08 -27.07 -45.50
CA GLU A 385 -0.51 -26.18 -46.53
C GLU A 385 -0.04 -26.96 -47.77
N ARG A 386 0.51 -28.16 -47.61
CA ARG A 386 0.92 -29.04 -48.73
C ARG A 386 -0.23 -29.84 -49.34
N GLY A 387 -1.35 -29.99 -48.62
CA GLY A 387 -2.47 -30.86 -48.95
C GLY A 387 -3.79 -30.11 -49.12
N GLY A 388 -3.88 -29.26 -50.14
CA GLY A 388 -5.15 -28.67 -50.60
C GLY A 388 -6.15 -29.68 -51.20
N ALA A 389 -5.83 -30.97 -51.22
CA ALA A 389 -6.74 -32.04 -51.60
C ALA A 389 -6.96 -32.98 -50.41
N LYS A 390 -8.22 -33.10 -49.97
CA LYS A 390 -8.66 -34.04 -48.93
C LYS A 390 -8.06 -35.43 -49.16
N LEU A 391 -7.13 -35.84 -48.31
CA LEU A 391 -6.69 -37.23 -48.21
C LEU A 391 -7.84 -38.05 -47.62
N ILE A 392 -8.60 -38.68 -48.52
CA ILE A 392 -9.61 -39.70 -48.25
C ILE A 392 -8.92 -40.85 -47.47
N ARG A 393 -9.37 -41.10 -46.23
CA ARG A 393 -8.85 -42.18 -45.36
C ARG A 393 -9.16 -43.55 -45.98
N GLY A 394 -8.27 -44.52 -45.77
CA GLY A 394 -8.20 -45.82 -46.46
C GLY A 394 -9.48 -46.65 -46.55
N ASP A 395 -10.47 -46.45 -45.67
CA ASP A 395 -11.74 -47.18 -45.71
C ASP A 395 -12.73 -46.64 -46.76
N GLU A 396 -12.63 -45.36 -47.12
CA GLU A 396 -13.41 -44.77 -48.22
C GLU A 396 -12.88 -45.22 -49.59
N HIS A 397 -11.62 -45.64 -49.68
CA HIS A 397 -10.99 -46.13 -50.91
C HIS A 397 -11.59 -47.48 -51.38
N LEU A 398 -12.09 -48.30 -50.46
CA LEU A 398 -12.77 -49.56 -50.79
C LEU A 398 -14.20 -49.34 -51.32
N PHE A 399 -14.86 -48.27 -50.87
CA PHE A 399 -16.22 -47.95 -51.30
C PHE A 399 -16.26 -47.32 -52.70
N VAL A 400 -15.29 -46.45 -53.01
CA VAL A 400 -15.14 -45.84 -54.34
C VAL A 400 -14.76 -46.89 -55.40
N ARG A 401 -13.94 -47.90 -55.05
CA ARG A 401 -13.53 -48.94 -56.00
C ARG A 401 -14.65 -49.94 -56.35
N LYS A 402 -15.64 -50.13 -55.47
CA LYS A 402 -16.80 -51.01 -55.70
C LYS A 402 -17.95 -50.33 -56.46
N SER A 403 -17.91 -49.02 -56.65
CA SER A 403 -19.01 -48.23 -57.25
C SER A 403 -18.74 -47.78 -58.70
N LEU A 404 -17.64 -48.22 -59.32
CA LEU A 404 -17.35 -48.00 -60.74
C LEU A 404 -17.69 -49.26 -61.56
N PRO A 405 -18.69 -49.23 -62.46
CA PRO A 405 -18.96 -50.34 -63.36
C PRO A 405 -17.91 -50.46 -64.46
N ASP A 406 -17.52 -51.70 -64.78
CA ASP A 406 -16.60 -52.08 -65.86
C ASP A 406 -16.95 -51.41 -67.20
N ALA A 407 -16.20 -50.37 -67.56
CA ALA A 407 -16.21 -49.78 -68.89
C ALA A 407 -15.00 -50.31 -69.68
N ARG A 408 -15.34 -50.95 -70.79
CA ARG A 408 -14.50 -51.77 -71.66
C ARG A 408 -13.31 -51.02 -72.24
N PHE A 409 -12.19 -51.74 -72.33
CA PHE A 409 -11.05 -51.45 -73.18
C PHE A 409 -11.47 -51.12 -74.62
N ALA A 410 -11.01 -49.98 -75.13
CA ALA A 410 -10.74 -49.74 -76.54
C ALA A 410 -9.39 -49.01 -76.64
N PRO A 411 -8.41 -49.49 -77.42
CA PRO A 411 -7.08 -48.91 -77.47
C PRO A 411 -6.96 -47.91 -78.64
N SER A 412 -6.57 -46.68 -78.36
CA SER A 412 -5.97 -45.81 -79.40
C SER A 412 -4.92 -44.91 -78.78
N GLY A 413 -3.78 -44.87 -79.45
CA GLY A 413 -2.49 -44.43 -78.94
C GLY A 413 -2.38 -42.95 -78.62
N GLY A 414 -1.31 -42.64 -77.90
CA GLY A 414 -0.93 -41.26 -77.58
C GLY A 414 0.14 -41.21 -76.52
N ILE A 415 1.37 -41.52 -76.91
CA ILE A 415 2.57 -41.17 -76.14
C ILE A 415 2.59 -39.63 -76.03
N LEU A 416 2.62 -39.09 -74.81
CA LEU A 416 3.35 -37.85 -74.53
C LEU A 416 3.66 -37.71 -73.03
N GLN A 417 4.95 -37.96 -72.79
CA GLN A 417 5.79 -37.55 -71.69
C GLN A 417 5.87 -36.02 -71.61
N ILE A 418 5.85 -35.43 -70.41
CA ILE A 418 6.45 -34.14 -69.94
C ILE A 418 5.98 -33.98 -68.47
N LEU A 419 6.80 -34.20 -67.44
CA LEU A 419 7.73 -33.25 -66.80
C LEU A 419 7.09 -31.91 -66.42
N PHE A 420 6.58 -31.79 -65.19
CA PHE A 420 7.09 -30.89 -64.12
C PHE A 420 6.36 -31.17 -62.81
#